data_AF-A0A953UD79-F1
#
_entry.id   AF-A0A953UD79-F1
#
_cell.length_a   1.000
_cell.length_b   1.000
_cell.length_c   1.000
_cell.angle_alpha   90.00
_cell.angle_beta   90.00
_cell.angle_gamma   90.00
#
_symmetry.space_group_name_H-M   'P 1'
#
loop_
_entity.id
_entity.type
_entity.pdbx_description
1 polymer ?
#
loop_
_entity_poly.entity_id
_entity_poly.type
_entity_poly.pdbx_seq_one_letter_code
_entity_poly.pdbx_strand_id
1 'polypeptide(L)'
;MRFRYVCESLAGILILSAACLAQSAPSAAVRDPGVRGGPAGAGGAFSGLSKAEQNFFSNSRATFTEVDSVSATIQEGSGLGPTFNGNSCAMCHAQPAVGGTSPAVNPQVALATLHGANNTVPAFIKSNGPVREARFVSTDPTNIFAALDGGVHGLFTIAGRTDAPGCKLAQPDFVTAMAQGNVIFRIPTPVFGLGLVENTPDATLQANLAATASKRAALGIAGRFNTSGNDGTITRFGWKAQNKSLARDLRFGSL
;
A
#
# COMPACT_ATOMS: atom_id res chain seq x y z
N MET A 1 -21.43 0.51 -85.50
CA MET A 1 -22.66 -0.19 -85.93
C MET A 1 -22.69 -1.56 -85.26
N ARG A 2 -23.77 -1.85 -84.52
CA ARG A 2 -24.25 -3.15 -84.02
C ARG A 2 -23.41 -3.96 -83.00
N PHE A 3 -24.00 -4.04 -81.81
CA PHE A 3 -23.91 -5.10 -80.79
C PHE A 3 -23.98 -6.53 -81.34
N ARG A 4 -23.30 -7.48 -80.67
CA ARG A 4 -23.92 -8.72 -80.16
C ARG A 4 -23.00 -9.50 -79.20
N TYR A 5 -23.63 -9.99 -78.13
CA TYR A 5 -23.13 -10.82 -77.03
C TYR A 5 -22.73 -12.24 -77.47
N VAL A 6 -21.76 -12.84 -76.78
CA VAL A 6 -21.73 -14.30 -76.54
C VAL A 6 -21.48 -14.54 -75.05
N CYS A 7 -22.27 -15.49 -74.55
CA CYS A 7 -22.46 -15.97 -73.20
C CYS A 7 -21.34 -16.95 -72.80
N GLU A 8 -20.70 -16.76 -71.65
CA GLU A 8 -20.01 -17.84 -70.96
C GLU A 8 -20.38 -17.88 -69.47
N SER A 9 -20.74 -19.07 -69.03
CA SER A 9 -21.34 -19.41 -67.76
C SER A 9 -20.35 -19.30 -66.60
N LEU A 10 -20.65 -18.47 -65.61
CA LEU A 10 -19.96 -18.47 -64.30
C LEU A 10 -20.66 -19.47 -63.37
N ALA A 11 -19.99 -20.59 -63.10
CA ALA A 11 -20.36 -21.50 -62.02
C ALA A 11 -20.06 -20.81 -60.67
N GLY A 12 -21.11 -20.41 -59.96
CA GLY A 12 -21.01 -19.82 -58.62
C GLY A 12 -20.72 -20.87 -57.56
N ILE A 13 -19.55 -20.78 -56.92
CA ILE A 13 -19.26 -21.48 -55.67
C ILE A 13 -19.97 -20.73 -54.54
N LEU A 14 -21.02 -21.32 -53.98
CA LEU A 14 -21.65 -20.85 -52.75
C LEU A 14 -20.70 -21.15 -51.57
N ILE A 15 -20.00 -20.12 -51.08
CA ILE A 15 -19.34 -20.18 -49.79
C ILE A 15 -20.43 -19.99 -48.73
N LEU A 16 -20.80 -21.07 -48.02
CA LEU A 16 -21.61 -20.99 -46.81
C LEU A 16 -20.78 -20.27 -45.73
N SER A 17 -20.97 -18.95 -45.62
CA SER A 17 -20.52 -18.17 -44.48
C SER A 17 -21.40 -18.52 -43.28
N ALA A 18 -20.96 -19.49 -42.48
CA ALA A 18 -21.50 -19.71 -41.14
C ALA A 18 -21.18 -18.48 -40.29
N ALA A 19 -22.13 -17.54 -40.22
CA ALA A 19 -22.09 -16.41 -39.31
C ALA A 19 -22.14 -16.96 -37.88
N CYS A 20 -20.96 -17.12 -37.27
CA CYS A 20 -20.82 -17.41 -35.86
C CYS A 20 -21.29 -16.15 -35.11
N LEU A 21 -22.58 -16.11 -34.76
CA LEU A 21 -23.14 -15.13 -33.85
C LEU A 21 -22.53 -15.38 -32.48
N ALA A 22 -21.37 -14.77 -32.22
CA ALA A 22 -20.82 -14.66 -30.89
C ALA A 22 -21.83 -13.84 -30.06
N GLN A 23 -22.70 -14.54 -29.34
CA GLN A 23 -23.52 -13.94 -28.30
C GLN A 23 -22.55 -13.40 -27.24
N SER A 24 -22.31 -12.09 -27.28
CA SER A 24 -21.73 -11.37 -26.18
C SER A 24 -22.66 -11.53 -24.99
N ALA A 25 -22.34 -12.45 -24.09
CA ALA A 25 -22.98 -12.52 -22.80
C ALA A 25 -22.88 -11.10 -22.18
N PRO A 26 -23.99 -10.50 -21.74
CA PRO A 26 -23.93 -9.20 -21.10
C PRO A 26 -23.01 -9.32 -19.91
N SER A 27 -21.87 -8.60 -19.96
CA SER A 27 -20.99 -8.42 -18.82
C SER A 27 -21.87 -7.92 -17.69
N ALA A 28 -22.09 -8.75 -16.66
CA ALA A 28 -22.76 -8.31 -15.45
C ALA A 28 -22.03 -7.05 -15.00
N ALA A 29 -22.71 -5.90 -15.06
CA ALA A 29 -22.11 -4.63 -14.71
C ALA A 29 -21.50 -4.78 -13.32
N VAL A 30 -20.18 -4.64 -13.24
CA VAL A 30 -19.46 -4.74 -11.97
C VAL A 30 -19.98 -3.61 -11.09
N ARG A 31 -20.80 -3.95 -10.10
CA ARG A 31 -21.37 -3.01 -9.14
C ARG A 31 -20.59 -3.15 -7.84
N ASP A 32 -19.87 -2.10 -7.47
CA ASP A 32 -19.27 -2.00 -6.14
C ASP A 32 -20.41 -1.96 -5.10
N PRO A 33 -20.50 -2.92 -4.17
CA PRO A 33 -21.52 -2.90 -3.12
C PRO A 33 -21.32 -1.74 -2.13
N GLY A 34 -20.24 -0.98 -2.25
CA GLY A 34 -19.86 0.10 -1.35
C GLY A 34 -19.09 -0.43 -0.14
N VAL A 35 -18.90 0.44 0.85
CA VAL A 35 -18.16 0.09 2.07
C VAL A 35 -18.87 -1.06 2.79
N ARG A 36 -18.11 -2.11 3.14
CA ARG A 36 -18.61 -3.24 3.92
C ARG A 36 -19.16 -2.75 5.27
N GLY A 37 -20.44 -3.00 5.52
CA GLY A 37 -21.06 -2.81 6.83
C GLY A 37 -20.85 -3.99 7.79
N GLY A 38 -21.20 -3.79 9.06
CA GLY A 38 -21.13 -4.81 10.11
C GLY A 38 -19.79 -4.87 10.85
N PRO A 39 -19.62 -5.83 11.78
CA PRO A 39 -18.38 -5.99 12.53
C PRO A 39 -17.19 -6.23 11.61
N ALA A 40 -16.00 -5.74 12.00
CA ALA A 40 -14.78 -5.85 11.21
C ALA A 40 -14.49 -7.28 10.73
N GLY A 41 -14.69 -8.28 11.61
CA GLY A 41 -14.39 -9.69 11.33
C GLY A 41 -12.92 -9.93 10.96
N ALA A 42 -12.02 -9.03 11.38
CA ALA A 42 -10.60 -9.01 11.05
C ALA A 42 -9.80 -8.40 12.21
N GLY A 43 -8.46 -8.44 12.12
CA GLY A 43 -7.55 -7.89 13.14
C GLY A 43 -7.44 -8.72 14.42
N GLY A 44 -8.12 -9.86 14.50
CA GLY A 44 -7.95 -10.85 15.56
C GLY A 44 -6.82 -11.84 15.27
N ALA A 45 -6.44 -12.62 16.28
CA ALA A 45 -5.51 -13.72 16.12
C ALA A 45 -6.14 -14.81 15.23
N PHE A 46 -5.32 -15.52 14.45
CA PHE A 46 -5.81 -16.62 13.63
C PHE A 46 -6.36 -17.76 14.50
N SER A 47 -7.44 -18.40 14.06
CA SER A 47 -8.01 -19.55 14.77
C SER A 47 -7.08 -20.76 14.65
N GLY A 48 -6.62 -21.31 15.78
CA GLY A 48 -5.73 -22.47 15.80
C GLY A 48 -4.28 -22.19 16.17
N LEU A 49 -3.94 -20.94 16.51
CA LEU A 49 -2.63 -20.61 17.08
C LEU A 49 -2.41 -21.35 18.42
N SER A 50 -1.19 -21.84 18.62
CA SER A 50 -0.74 -22.36 19.91
C SER A 50 -0.76 -21.29 21.00
N LYS A 51 -0.65 -21.70 22.27
CA LYS A 51 -0.62 -20.74 23.38
C LYS A 51 0.54 -19.73 23.26
N ALA A 52 1.71 -20.21 22.81
CA ALA A 52 2.88 -19.36 22.61
C ALA A 52 2.62 -18.32 21.49
N GLU A 53 2.04 -18.74 20.37
CA GLU A 53 1.71 -17.84 19.26
C GLU A 53 0.61 -16.83 19.62
N GLN A 54 -0.38 -17.23 20.42
CA GLN A 54 -1.40 -16.32 20.94
C GLN A 54 -0.79 -15.25 21.86
N ASN A 55 0.16 -15.63 22.72
CA ASN A 55 0.88 -14.69 23.57
C ASN A 55 1.74 -13.74 22.73
N PHE A 56 2.46 -14.26 21.72
CA PHE A 56 3.23 -13.45 20.79
C PHE A 56 2.33 -12.45 20.05
N PHE A 57 1.20 -12.90 19.50
CA PHE A 57 0.23 -12.01 18.85
C PHE A 57 -0.27 -10.92 19.79
N SER A 58 -0.61 -11.26 21.04
CA SER A 58 -1.13 -10.30 22.01
C SER A 58 -0.09 -9.25 22.38
N ASN A 59 1.15 -9.67 22.62
CA ASN A 59 2.26 -8.76 22.90
C ASN A 59 2.58 -7.86 21.70
N SER A 60 2.65 -8.42 20.49
CA SER A 60 2.87 -7.64 19.27
C SER A 60 1.74 -6.66 19.01
N ARG A 61 0.49 -7.03 19.31
CA ARG A 61 -0.66 -6.13 19.21
C ARG A 61 -0.55 -4.98 20.22
N ALA A 62 -0.12 -5.24 21.45
CA ALA A 62 0.10 -4.20 22.45
C ALA A 62 1.13 -3.17 21.94
N THR A 63 2.30 -3.63 21.47
CA THR A 63 3.31 -2.76 20.85
C THR A 63 2.78 -2.02 19.62
N PHE A 64 1.99 -2.68 18.77
CA PHE A 64 1.41 -2.04 17.58
C PHE A 64 0.44 -0.89 17.93
N THR A 65 -0.23 -0.98 19.09
CA THR A 65 -1.15 0.03 19.59
C THR A 65 -0.51 1.04 20.55
N GLU A 66 0.73 0.80 20.96
CA GLU A 66 1.47 1.66 21.86
C GLU A 66 1.60 3.06 21.25
N VAL A 67 1.45 4.08 22.10
CA VAL A 67 1.55 5.48 21.71
C VAL A 67 2.89 6.00 22.20
N ASP A 68 3.72 6.44 21.27
CA ASP A 68 5.06 6.94 21.54
C ASP A 68 5.06 8.43 21.89
N SER A 69 5.88 8.74 22.88
CA SER A 69 6.36 10.09 23.18
C SER A 69 7.86 10.17 22.87
N VAL A 70 8.46 11.34 23.06
CA VAL A 70 9.90 11.51 22.81
C VAL A 70 10.71 10.70 23.83
N SER A 71 10.31 10.73 25.11
CA SER A 71 11.11 10.21 26.23
C SER A 71 10.33 9.37 27.26
N ALA A 72 9.17 8.82 26.89
CA ALA A 72 8.24 8.11 27.81
C ALA A 72 7.82 8.93 29.06
N THR A 73 7.83 10.25 28.96
CA THR A 73 7.48 11.14 30.09
C THR A 73 5.99 11.49 30.12
N ILE A 74 5.32 11.42 28.97
CA ILE A 74 3.91 11.80 28.81
C ILE A 74 3.06 10.70 28.14
N GLN A 75 3.69 9.62 27.70
CA GLN A 75 3.10 8.37 27.23
C GLN A 75 3.99 7.21 27.69
N GLU A 76 3.48 5.99 27.70
CA GLU A 76 4.29 4.80 28.05
C GLU A 76 5.38 4.52 26.99
N GLY A 77 5.03 4.72 25.71
CA GLY A 77 5.96 4.55 24.60
C GLY A 77 7.01 5.67 24.50
N SER A 78 8.18 5.33 23.96
CA SER A 78 9.31 6.24 23.78
C SER A 78 9.96 6.08 22.41
N GLY A 79 10.74 7.08 21.99
CA GLY A 79 11.51 7.01 20.75
C GLY A 79 10.85 7.72 19.58
N LEU A 80 9.86 8.59 19.82
CA LEU A 80 9.37 9.50 18.80
C LEU A 80 10.52 10.43 18.35
N GLY A 81 11.01 10.21 17.13
CA GLY A 81 12.14 10.94 16.57
C GLY A 81 11.86 12.42 16.28
N PRO A 82 12.87 13.20 15.86
CA PRO A 82 12.73 14.64 15.60
C PRO A 82 11.65 14.99 14.59
N THR A 83 11.38 14.09 13.64
CA THR A 83 10.29 14.17 12.66
C THR A 83 9.47 12.88 12.69
N PHE A 84 8.17 12.97 12.41
CA PHE A 84 7.26 11.83 12.45
C PHE A 84 6.00 12.05 11.59
N ASN A 85 5.35 10.95 11.22
CA ASN A 85 4.06 10.95 10.50
C ASN A 85 2.90 10.45 11.37
N GLY A 86 3.24 9.83 12.50
CA GLY A 86 2.37 9.21 13.47
C GLY A 86 3.17 8.84 14.71
N ASN A 87 2.47 8.62 15.82
CA ASN A 87 3.07 8.22 17.09
C ASN A 87 2.53 6.87 17.59
N SER A 88 1.95 6.07 16.69
CA SER A 88 1.55 4.69 16.94
C SER A 88 1.31 4.01 15.59
N CYS A 89 1.59 2.71 15.46
CA CYS A 89 1.28 1.97 14.23
C CYS A 89 -0.24 1.92 14.00
N ALA A 90 -1.00 1.71 15.08
CA ALA A 90 -2.46 1.67 15.06
C ALA A 90 -3.11 3.03 14.73
N MET A 91 -2.38 4.13 14.78
CA MET A 91 -2.88 5.43 14.34
C MET A 91 -3.20 5.43 12.83
N CYS A 92 -2.33 4.80 12.05
CA CYS A 92 -2.44 4.73 10.59
C CYS A 92 -3.19 3.48 10.12
N HIS A 93 -3.07 2.39 10.87
CA HIS A 93 -3.60 1.06 10.53
C HIS A 93 -4.73 0.65 11.48
N ALA A 94 -5.89 1.28 11.35
CA ALA A 94 -6.94 1.24 12.38
C ALA A 94 -8.30 0.71 11.91
N GLN A 95 -8.59 0.77 10.60
CA GLN A 95 -9.94 0.49 10.08
C GLN A 95 -9.93 -0.72 9.13
N PRO A 96 -10.87 -1.67 9.25
CA PRO A 96 -12.00 -1.71 10.19
C PRO A 96 -11.64 -2.14 11.64
N ALA A 97 -10.40 -2.53 11.86
CA ALA A 97 -9.84 -2.87 13.17
C ALA A 97 -8.33 -2.60 13.16
N VAL A 98 -7.68 -2.61 14.33
CA VAL A 98 -6.22 -2.51 14.46
C VAL A 98 -5.52 -3.48 13.52
N GLY A 99 -4.59 -2.98 12.70
CA GLY A 99 -3.96 -3.68 11.59
C GLY A 99 -4.63 -3.44 10.23
N GLY A 100 -5.63 -2.57 10.17
CA GLY A 100 -6.34 -2.21 8.95
C GLY A 100 -5.67 -1.09 8.16
N THR A 101 -6.48 -0.32 7.44
CA THR A 101 -6.07 0.89 6.70
C THR A 101 -6.40 2.15 7.50
N SER A 102 -6.32 3.32 6.85
CA SER A 102 -6.64 4.60 7.46
C SER A 102 -8.02 4.61 8.14
N PRO A 103 -8.11 5.16 9.37
CA PRO A 103 -9.40 5.45 9.99
C PRO A 103 -10.21 6.47 9.20
N ALA A 104 -11.54 6.47 9.41
CA ALA A 104 -12.45 7.41 8.77
C ALA A 104 -12.20 8.87 9.20
N VAL A 105 -11.79 9.07 10.45
CA VAL A 105 -11.30 10.35 10.96
C VAL A 105 -9.78 10.32 10.95
N ASN A 106 -9.15 11.23 10.22
CA ASN A 106 -7.71 11.30 10.08
C ASN A 106 -7.05 11.83 11.37
N PRO A 107 -6.31 10.99 12.13
CA PRO A 107 -5.68 11.39 13.38
C PRO A 107 -4.50 12.36 13.18
N GLN A 108 -3.93 12.46 11.99
CA GLN A 108 -2.82 13.38 11.70
C GLN A 108 -3.22 14.85 11.93
N VAL A 109 -4.51 15.19 11.79
CA VAL A 109 -5.01 16.55 12.05
C VAL A 109 -4.83 16.93 13.51
N ALA A 110 -5.26 16.07 14.44
CA ALA A 110 -5.11 16.31 15.87
C ALA A 110 -3.64 16.19 16.31
N LEU A 111 -2.90 15.27 15.70
CA LEU A 111 -1.50 15.01 16.01
C LEU A 111 -0.59 16.24 15.83
N ALA A 112 -0.89 17.10 14.84
CA ALA A 112 -0.07 18.27 14.51
C ALA A 112 0.20 19.19 15.72
N THR A 113 -0.75 19.30 16.64
CA THR A 113 -0.67 20.18 17.82
C THR A 113 -0.64 19.43 19.14
N LEU A 114 -0.60 18.10 19.09
CA LEU A 114 -0.64 17.24 20.27
C LEU A 114 0.57 17.53 21.19
N HIS A 115 0.33 17.57 22.49
CA HIS A 115 1.35 17.85 23.53
C HIS A 115 2.08 19.19 23.35
N GLY A 116 1.40 20.19 22.79
CA GLY A 116 1.95 21.54 22.59
C GLY A 116 2.80 21.70 21.34
N ALA A 117 2.83 20.68 20.47
CA ALA A 117 3.57 20.76 19.22
C ALA A 117 3.15 21.98 18.38
N ASN A 118 4.11 22.64 17.75
CA ASN A 118 3.89 23.84 16.94
C ASN A 118 3.92 23.53 15.44
N ASN A 119 3.21 22.47 15.02
CA ASN A 119 3.10 22.14 13.59
C ASN A 119 1.83 22.74 12.99
N THR A 120 1.88 22.95 11.68
CA THR A 120 0.72 23.22 10.83
C THR A 120 0.29 21.93 10.14
N VAL A 121 -1.02 21.78 9.92
CA VAL A 121 -1.55 20.64 9.15
C VAL A 121 -1.32 20.92 7.65
N PRO A 122 -0.53 20.09 6.92
CA PRO A 122 -0.35 20.30 5.49
C PRO A 122 -1.68 20.25 4.73
N ALA A 123 -1.86 21.11 3.73
CA ALA A 123 -3.15 21.31 3.07
C ALA A 123 -3.76 20.03 2.43
N PHE A 124 -2.93 19.03 2.11
CA PHE A 124 -3.36 17.73 1.57
C PHE A 124 -3.85 16.74 2.64
N ILE A 125 -3.67 17.04 3.92
CA ILE A 125 -4.23 16.27 5.05
C ILE A 125 -5.62 16.84 5.36
N LYS A 126 -6.64 15.98 5.30
CA LYS A 126 -8.04 16.33 5.56
C LYS A 126 -8.58 15.47 6.69
N SER A 127 -9.46 16.00 7.53
CA SER A 127 -10.07 15.29 8.67
C SER A 127 -10.87 14.05 8.25
N ASN A 128 -11.48 14.06 7.07
CA ASN A 128 -12.21 12.94 6.48
C ASN A 128 -11.44 12.27 5.31
N GLY A 129 -10.16 12.61 5.14
CA GLY A 129 -9.28 12.01 4.14
C GLY A 129 -8.49 10.83 4.72
N PRO A 130 -7.82 10.03 3.87
CA PRO A 130 -6.93 9.00 4.36
C PRO A 130 -5.74 9.61 5.10
N VAL A 131 -5.16 8.84 6.01
CA VAL A 131 -3.82 9.09 6.53
C VAL A 131 -2.84 9.04 5.35
N ARG A 132 -1.89 9.98 5.30
CA ARG A 132 -0.90 10.06 4.23
C ARG A 132 0.50 10.17 4.77
N GLU A 133 1.42 9.52 4.10
CA GLU A 133 2.83 9.87 4.12
C GLU A 133 3.17 10.64 2.86
N ALA A 134 4.02 11.66 2.98
CA ALA A 134 4.49 12.45 1.85
C ALA A 134 5.92 12.07 1.48
N ARG A 135 6.19 11.99 0.18
CA ARG A 135 7.54 11.86 -0.37
C ARG A 135 7.75 12.96 -1.39
N PHE A 136 8.93 13.56 -1.38
CA PHE A 136 9.34 14.44 -2.46
C PHE A 136 9.87 13.61 -3.63
N VAL A 137 9.58 14.04 -4.85
CA VAL A 137 9.94 13.28 -6.06
C VAL A 137 11.39 13.56 -6.44
N SER A 138 11.73 14.83 -6.55
CA SER A 138 13.05 15.36 -6.95
C SER A 138 13.63 16.23 -5.84
N THR A 139 14.96 16.22 -5.70
CA THR A 139 15.68 17.15 -4.83
C THR A 139 15.58 18.61 -5.34
N ASP A 140 15.36 18.77 -6.64
CA ASP A 140 15.07 20.05 -7.29
C ASP A 140 14.09 19.82 -8.45
N PRO A 141 12.80 20.14 -8.30
CA PRO A 141 11.80 19.91 -9.34
C PRO A 141 11.91 20.90 -10.52
N THR A 142 12.75 21.92 -10.42
CA THR A 142 12.99 22.88 -11.53
C THR A 142 14.09 22.40 -12.48
N ASN A 143 14.87 21.40 -12.08
CA ASN A 143 15.96 20.83 -12.85
C ASN A 143 15.67 19.38 -13.24
N ILE A 144 15.52 19.12 -14.54
CA ILE A 144 15.24 17.77 -15.07
C ILE A 144 16.37 16.76 -14.84
N PHE A 145 17.57 17.22 -14.48
CA PHE A 145 18.72 16.38 -14.17
C PHE A 145 18.97 16.23 -12.66
N ALA A 146 18.10 16.80 -11.83
CA ALA A 146 18.20 16.65 -10.38
C ALA A 146 18.03 15.18 -9.96
N ALA A 147 18.66 14.83 -8.84
CA ALA A 147 18.50 13.52 -8.26
C ALA A 147 17.05 13.32 -7.78
N LEU A 148 16.58 12.08 -7.83
CA LEU A 148 15.35 11.72 -7.14
C LEU A 148 15.60 11.79 -5.64
N ASP A 149 14.70 12.46 -4.92
CA ASP A 149 14.69 12.42 -3.46
C ASP A 149 14.15 11.04 -3.04
N GLY A 150 12.87 10.79 -3.32
CA GLY A 150 12.22 9.50 -3.06
C GLY A 150 12.08 9.14 -1.57
N GLY A 151 12.62 9.96 -0.66
CA GLY A 151 12.56 9.81 0.78
C GLY A 151 11.17 10.13 1.34
N VAL A 152 10.89 9.57 2.52
CA VAL A 152 9.71 9.95 3.30
C VAL A 152 10.05 11.21 4.08
N HIS A 153 9.21 12.23 3.96
CA HIS A 153 9.35 13.47 4.70
C HIS A 153 8.35 13.47 5.86
N GLY A 154 8.85 13.57 7.10
CA GLY A 154 8.02 13.63 8.29
C GLY A 154 7.08 14.83 8.23
N LEU A 155 5.77 14.57 8.30
CA LEU A 155 4.76 15.61 8.25
C LEU A 155 4.86 16.58 9.43
N PHE A 156 5.29 16.07 10.59
CA PHE A 156 5.38 16.82 11.84
C PHE A 156 6.78 16.73 12.42
N THR A 157 7.13 17.71 13.24
CA THR A 157 8.34 17.71 14.07
C THR A 157 7.96 17.76 15.54
N ILE A 158 8.94 17.44 16.40
CA ILE A 158 8.76 17.54 17.85
C ILE A 158 8.92 18.99 18.38
N ALA A 159 9.00 19.99 17.50
CA ALA A 159 9.12 21.39 17.90
C ALA A 159 7.90 21.86 18.70
N GLY A 160 8.14 22.57 19.80
CA GLY A 160 7.11 23.09 20.71
C GLY A 160 6.54 22.07 21.69
N ARG A 161 6.81 20.76 21.52
CA ARG A 161 6.28 19.75 22.42
C ARG A 161 6.81 19.87 23.84
N THR A 162 5.96 19.56 24.82
CA THR A 162 6.30 19.60 26.25
C THR A 162 7.36 18.58 26.65
N ASP A 163 7.44 17.43 25.96
CA ASP A 163 8.43 16.37 26.16
C ASP A 163 9.70 16.54 25.32
N ALA A 164 9.83 17.65 24.58
CA ALA A 164 11.02 18.02 23.81
C ALA A 164 11.35 19.52 23.92
N PRO A 165 11.58 20.05 25.15
CA PRO A 165 11.84 21.46 25.35
C PRO A 165 13.07 21.92 24.55
N GLY A 166 12.94 23.06 23.88
CA GLY A 166 14.01 23.68 23.10
C GLY A 166 14.13 23.22 21.64
N CYS A 167 13.37 22.22 21.19
CA CYS A 167 13.34 21.85 19.77
C CYS A 167 12.73 22.96 18.91
N LYS A 168 13.44 23.33 17.83
CA LYS A 168 13.01 24.36 16.85
C LYS A 168 13.04 23.86 15.40
N LEU A 169 12.98 22.55 15.20
CA LEU A 169 13.03 21.95 13.86
C LEU A 169 11.76 22.33 13.06
N ALA A 170 11.95 22.95 11.90
CA ALA A 170 10.85 23.31 11.01
C ALA A 170 10.31 22.09 10.25
N GLN A 171 9.01 22.14 9.90
CA GLN A 171 8.43 21.18 8.94
C GLN A 171 9.06 21.39 7.56
N PRO A 172 9.14 20.33 6.73
CA PRO A 172 9.43 20.48 5.30
C PRO A 172 8.45 21.46 4.64
N ASP A 173 8.92 22.22 3.64
CA ASP A 173 8.08 23.16 2.89
C ASP A 173 7.15 22.43 1.91
N PHE A 174 6.11 21.84 2.48
CA PHE A 174 5.06 21.15 1.74
C PHE A 174 4.24 22.09 0.85
N VAL A 175 4.20 23.40 1.14
CA VAL A 175 3.44 24.36 0.34
C VAL A 175 4.10 24.53 -1.01
N THR A 176 5.41 24.83 -1.02
CA THR A 176 6.19 24.98 -2.25
C THR A 176 6.27 23.66 -3.01
N ALA A 177 6.55 22.55 -2.32
CA ALA A 177 6.64 21.24 -2.95
C ALA A 177 5.33 20.84 -3.65
N MET A 178 4.18 21.10 -3.03
CA MET A 178 2.87 20.86 -3.64
C MET A 178 2.61 21.77 -4.85
N ALA A 179 2.94 23.05 -4.75
CA ALA A 179 2.78 24.00 -5.86
C ALA A 179 3.63 23.62 -7.09
N GLN A 180 4.77 22.98 -6.86
CA GLN A 180 5.67 22.48 -7.90
C GLN A 180 5.31 21.08 -8.41
N GLY A 181 4.26 20.44 -7.88
CA GLY A 181 3.92 19.06 -8.22
C GLY A 181 4.97 18.04 -7.78
N ASN A 182 5.81 18.38 -6.80
CA ASN A 182 6.94 17.58 -6.33
C ASN A 182 6.59 16.66 -5.15
N VAL A 183 5.30 16.34 -4.95
CA VAL A 183 4.85 15.51 -3.81
C VAL A 183 4.06 14.32 -4.32
N ILE A 184 4.42 13.14 -3.83
CA ILE A 184 3.64 11.91 -3.99
C ILE A 184 3.25 11.36 -2.63
N PHE A 185 2.10 10.69 -2.59
CA PHE A 185 1.55 10.17 -1.34
C PHE A 185 1.63 8.65 -1.26
N ARG A 186 1.69 8.17 -0.02
CA ARG A 186 1.40 6.77 0.33
C ARG A 186 0.27 6.76 1.35
N ILE A 187 -0.60 5.76 1.24
CA ILE A 187 -1.68 5.51 2.20
C ILE A 187 -1.45 4.15 2.87
N PRO A 188 -1.79 4.01 4.15
CA PRO A 188 -1.65 2.74 4.88
C PRO A 188 -2.41 1.59 4.21
N THR A 189 -1.71 0.49 3.95
CA THR A 189 -2.32 -0.79 3.52
C THR A 189 -2.66 -1.65 4.73
N PRO A 190 -3.65 -2.54 4.65
CA PRO A 190 -3.94 -3.44 5.76
C PRO A 190 -2.80 -4.44 5.95
N VAL A 191 -2.49 -4.78 7.20
CA VAL A 191 -1.48 -5.80 7.57
C VAL A 191 -2.10 -7.15 7.92
N PHE A 192 -3.42 -7.30 7.76
CA PHE A 192 -4.12 -8.55 8.03
C PHE A 192 -3.56 -9.70 7.19
N GLY A 193 -3.26 -10.82 7.87
CA GLY A 193 -2.84 -12.05 7.21
C GLY A 193 -1.43 -12.04 6.62
N LEU A 194 -0.68 -10.93 6.69
CA LEU A 194 0.68 -10.88 6.15
C LEU A 194 1.60 -11.93 6.80
N GLY A 195 1.40 -12.25 8.08
CA GLY A 195 2.13 -13.33 8.74
C GLY A 195 1.87 -14.73 8.14
N LEU A 196 0.68 -14.98 7.57
CA LEU A 196 0.39 -16.23 6.86
C LEU A 196 1.12 -16.29 5.52
N VAL A 197 1.21 -15.15 4.83
CA VAL A 197 1.99 -15.02 3.58
C VAL A 197 3.47 -15.22 3.86
N GLU A 198 3.98 -14.64 4.95
CA GLU A 198 5.36 -14.83 5.39
C GLU A 198 5.65 -16.30 5.70
N ASN A 199 4.72 -16.97 6.40
CA ASN A 199 4.87 -18.36 6.81
C ASN A 199 4.63 -19.40 5.69
N THR A 200 4.39 -18.96 4.44
CA THR A 200 4.30 -19.86 3.30
C THR A 200 5.70 -20.31 2.87
N PRO A 201 6.05 -21.62 2.81
CA PRO A 201 7.40 -22.02 2.37
C PRO A 201 7.68 -21.70 0.90
N ASP A 202 8.94 -21.40 0.56
CA ASP A 202 9.36 -21.16 -0.84
C ASP A 202 9.02 -22.35 -1.75
N ALA A 203 9.22 -23.58 -1.26
CA ALA A 203 8.88 -24.80 -1.97
C ALA A 203 7.39 -24.87 -2.32
N THR A 204 6.51 -24.42 -1.43
CA THR A 204 5.06 -24.36 -1.67
C THR A 204 4.74 -23.36 -2.78
N LEU A 205 5.39 -22.19 -2.79
CA LEU A 205 5.21 -21.20 -3.85
C LEU A 205 5.68 -21.72 -5.21
N GLN A 206 6.83 -22.39 -5.25
CA GLN A 206 7.38 -23.00 -6.46
C GLN A 206 6.48 -24.12 -6.98
N ALA A 207 5.99 -25.00 -6.09
CA ALA A 207 5.05 -26.05 -6.45
C ALA A 207 3.75 -25.48 -7.04
N ASN A 208 3.20 -24.43 -6.43
CA ASN A 208 2.01 -23.74 -6.95
C ASN A 208 2.25 -23.07 -8.31
N LEU A 209 3.42 -22.45 -8.51
CA LEU A 209 3.79 -21.83 -9.79
C LEU A 209 3.84 -22.87 -10.93
N ALA A 210 4.37 -24.07 -10.63
CA ALA A 210 4.44 -25.19 -11.56
C ALA A 210 3.05 -25.81 -11.81
N ALA A 211 2.30 -26.10 -10.75
CA ALA A 211 0.98 -26.74 -10.83
C ALA A 211 -0.07 -25.90 -11.59
N THR A 212 0.10 -24.57 -11.62
CA THR A 212 -0.83 -23.65 -12.30
C THR A 212 -0.39 -23.24 -13.70
N ALA A 213 0.71 -23.78 -14.23
CA ALA A 213 1.35 -23.31 -15.47
C ALA A 213 0.39 -23.27 -16.68
N SER A 214 -0.37 -24.33 -16.94
CA SER A 214 -1.30 -24.39 -18.09
C SER A 214 -2.44 -23.39 -17.97
N LYS A 215 -3.04 -23.25 -16.78
CA LYS A 215 -4.11 -22.27 -16.50
C LYS A 215 -3.61 -20.84 -16.68
N ARG A 216 -2.40 -20.53 -16.18
CA ARG A 216 -1.79 -19.21 -16.35
C ARG A 216 -1.46 -18.92 -17.81
N ALA A 217 -0.92 -19.89 -18.55
CA ALA A 217 -0.63 -19.74 -19.97
C ALA A 217 -1.90 -19.45 -20.80
N ALA A 218 -3.02 -20.13 -20.50
CA ALA A 218 -4.30 -19.88 -21.16
C ALA A 218 -4.85 -18.46 -20.91
N LEU A 219 -4.44 -17.81 -19.82
CA LEU A 219 -4.79 -16.43 -19.48
C LEU A 219 -3.71 -15.42 -19.91
N GLY A 220 -2.64 -15.85 -20.59
CA GLY A 220 -1.51 -15.00 -20.95
C GLY A 220 -0.65 -14.52 -19.77
N ILE A 221 -0.78 -15.17 -18.60
CA ILE A 221 -0.06 -14.79 -17.38
C ILE A 221 1.30 -15.51 -17.36
N ALA A 222 2.39 -14.74 -17.45
CA ALA A 222 3.75 -15.24 -17.34
C ALA A 222 4.53 -14.49 -16.25
N GLY A 223 5.63 -15.08 -15.77
CA GLY A 223 6.48 -14.49 -14.75
C GLY A 223 7.30 -15.50 -13.97
N ARG A 224 8.18 -15.00 -13.11
CA ARG A 224 9.00 -15.75 -12.17
C ARG A 224 9.00 -15.05 -10.81
N PHE A 225 9.34 -15.79 -9.76
CA PHE A 225 9.57 -15.17 -8.45
C PHE A 225 10.74 -14.20 -8.50
N ASN A 226 10.61 -13.09 -7.77
CA ASN A 226 11.76 -12.29 -7.40
C ASN A 226 12.51 -13.01 -6.26
N THR A 227 13.83 -12.93 -6.28
CA THR A 227 14.68 -13.64 -5.31
C THR A 227 15.72 -12.70 -4.74
N SER A 228 16.00 -12.87 -3.45
CA SER A 228 17.09 -12.20 -2.76
C SER A 228 18.42 -12.57 -3.41
N GLY A 229 19.23 -11.56 -3.78
CA GLY A 229 20.55 -11.78 -4.35
C GLY A 229 21.55 -12.40 -3.37
N ASN A 230 21.28 -12.34 -2.06
CA ASN A 230 22.20 -12.81 -1.03
C ASN A 230 22.06 -14.30 -0.73
N ASP A 231 20.83 -14.82 -0.75
CA ASP A 231 20.50 -16.19 -0.28
C ASP A 231 19.52 -16.94 -1.19
N GLY A 232 19.09 -16.34 -2.30
CA GLY A 232 18.19 -16.96 -3.27
C GLY A 232 16.75 -17.13 -2.80
N THR A 233 16.41 -16.70 -1.59
CA THR A 233 15.04 -16.82 -1.05
C THR A 233 14.04 -15.98 -1.83
N ILE A 234 12.80 -16.44 -1.95
CA ILE A 234 11.75 -15.70 -2.66
C ILE A 234 11.39 -14.45 -1.87
N THR A 235 11.47 -13.29 -2.53
CA THR A 235 11.02 -12.01 -1.97
C THR A 235 9.54 -11.78 -2.29
N ARG A 236 8.82 -11.16 -1.35
CA ARG A 236 7.34 -11.17 -1.32
C ARG A 236 6.70 -9.87 -0.85
N PHE A 237 7.45 -9.06 -0.10
CA PHE A 237 6.93 -7.86 0.56
C PHE A 237 7.47 -6.56 -0.06
N GLY A 238 6.68 -5.50 0.11
CA GLY A 238 6.91 -4.21 -0.52
C GLY A 238 6.49 -4.10 -1.99
N TRP A 239 6.53 -2.87 -2.53
CA TRP A 239 5.97 -2.50 -3.84
C TRP A 239 6.36 -3.39 -5.03
N LYS A 240 7.59 -3.92 -5.08
CA LYS A 240 8.08 -4.82 -6.13
C LYS A 240 8.61 -6.12 -5.56
N ALA A 241 8.06 -6.56 -4.44
CA ALA A 241 8.54 -7.73 -3.72
C ALA A 241 10.06 -7.63 -3.47
N GLN A 242 10.53 -6.54 -2.89
CA GLN A 242 11.94 -6.32 -2.59
C GLN A 242 12.39 -6.92 -1.26
N ASN A 243 11.44 -7.29 -0.39
CA ASN A 243 11.72 -7.80 0.94
C ASN A 243 11.26 -9.26 1.08
N LYS A 244 12.08 -10.11 1.72
CA LYS A 244 11.75 -11.52 1.98
C LYS A 244 10.87 -11.74 3.20
N SER A 245 10.92 -10.82 4.16
CA SER A 245 10.25 -10.93 5.46
C SER A 245 9.64 -9.60 5.90
N LEU A 246 8.63 -9.67 6.78
CA LEU A 246 8.02 -8.49 7.40
C LEU A 246 8.96 -7.81 8.38
N ALA A 247 9.93 -8.54 8.95
CA ALA A 247 10.94 -7.97 9.85
C ALA A 247 11.73 -6.82 9.20
N ARG A 248 11.88 -6.83 7.87
CA ARG A 248 12.50 -5.74 7.11
C ARG A 248 11.47 -4.75 6.57
N ASP A 249 10.28 -5.22 6.16
CA ASP A 249 9.22 -4.40 5.56
C ASP A 249 8.48 -3.49 6.57
N LEU A 250 8.30 -3.94 7.81
CA LEU A 250 7.70 -3.15 8.89
C LEU A 250 8.71 -2.25 9.62
N ARG A 251 10.00 -2.33 9.26
CA ARG A 251 11.07 -1.46 9.79
C ARG A 251 11.41 -0.28 8.87
N PHE A 252 10.62 0.01 7.84
CA PHE A 252 10.85 1.18 6.95
C PHE A 252 10.42 2.53 7.57
N GLY A 253 10.61 2.70 8.88
CA GLY A 253 10.43 3.97 9.60
C GLY A 253 11.73 4.60 10.11
N SER A 254 12.89 3.98 9.89
CA SER A 254 14.18 4.50 10.34
C SER A 254 15.29 4.15 9.35
N LEU A 255 15.54 5.06 8.41
CA LEU A 255 16.86 5.33 7.84
C LEU A 255 17.09 6.84 7.98
#